data_AF-A0A3D1VIZ1-F1
#
_entry.id   AF-A0A3D1VIZ1-F1
#
_cell.length_a   1.000
_cell.length_b   1.000
_cell.length_c   1.000
_cell.angle_alpha   90.00
_cell.angle_beta   90.00
_cell.angle_gamma   90.00
#
_symmetry.space_group_name_H-M   'P 1'
#
loop_
_entity.id
_entity.type
_entity.pdbx_description
1 polymer ?
#
loop_
_entity_poly.entity_id
_entity_poly.type
_entity_poly.pdbx_seq_one_letter_code
_entity_poly.pdbx_strand_id
1 'polypeptide(L)'
;FAKFYNLPELMMMFREVADIQTADMLQLPVPKANYHNIALKPSEQQKEMVASLAERAERVRNKMVDASVDNMLLITNDGRKLALDQRLMNELLPDSDTGKAVACAENVYEIWERTKEARSTQMVFCDLSTPHGDGKFNVYDDIRDKLIAKGVPAEEIAYIHSANTEVQKKELFGKV
;
A
#
# COMPACT_ATOMS: atom_id res chain seq x y z
N PHE A 1 -11.67 17.51 12.84
CA PHE A 1 -10.72 18.46 12.22
C PHE A 1 -10.84 19.80 12.93
N ALA A 2 -9.77 20.30 13.54
CA ALA A 2 -9.73 21.65 14.05
C ALA A 2 -9.74 22.61 12.85
N LYS A 3 -10.75 23.47 12.75
CA LYS A 3 -10.77 24.56 11.75
C LYS A 3 -10.00 25.73 12.36
N PHE A 4 -8.89 26.10 11.75
CA PHE A 4 -8.16 27.31 12.12
C PHE A 4 -8.92 28.51 11.55
N TYR A 5 -9.31 29.43 12.42
CA TYR A 5 -10.12 30.59 12.03
C TYR A 5 -9.30 31.74 11.42
N ASN A 6 -7.97 31.74 11.61
CA ASN A 6 -7.04 32.81 11.21
C ASN A 6 -5.79 32.26 10.48
N LEU A 7 -6.00 31.38 9.50
CA LEU A 7 -4.91 30.75 8.75
C LEU A 7 -3.98 31.78 8.06
N PRO A 8 -4.50 32.87 7.44
CA PRO A 8 -3.65 33.89 6.83
C PRO A 8 -2.71 34.58 7.83
N GLU A 9 -3.23 34.96 9.00
CA GLU A 9 -2.47 35.63 10.06
C GLU A 9 -1.41 34.71 10.66
N LEU A 10 -1.76 33.43 10.86
CA LEU A 10 -0.81 32.41 11.29
C LEU A 10 0.31 32.22 10.28
N MET A 11 -0.03 32.17 8.98
CA MET A 11 0.96 32.06 7.91
C MET A 11 1.84 33.31 7.81
N MET A 12 1.30 34.50 8.05
CA MET A 12 2.10 35.74 8.11
C MET A 12 3.11 35.68 9.25
N MET A 13 2.68 35.32 10.46
CA MET A 13 3.57 35.18 11.62
C MET A 13 4.63 34.11 11.39
N PHE A 14 4.27 32.98 10.75
CA PHE A 14 5.22 31.91 10.46
C PHE A 14 6.26 32.32 9.40
N ARG A 15 5.89 33.15 8.42
CA ARG A 15 6.81 33.67 7.40
C ARG A 15 7.86 34.64 7.96
N GLU A 16 7.69 35.18 9.16
CA GLU A 16 8.74 36.00 9.80
C GLU A 16 9.94 35.16 10.22
N VAL A 17 9.75 33.87 10.47
CA VAL A 17 10.79 32.95 10.97
C VAL A 17 11.13 31.81 10.01
N ALA A 18 10.42 31.72 8.88
CA ALA A 18 10.60 30.66 7.89
C ALA A 18 10.52 31.20 6.45
N ASP A 19 11.52 30.85 5.64
CA ASP A 19 11.43 30.99 4.19
C ASP A 19 10.75 29.76 3.58
N ILE A 20 9.75 29.97 2.73
CA ILE A 20 8.94 28.91 2.13
C ILE A 20 9.08 29.00 0.61
N GLN A 21 9.83 28.06 0.06
CA GLN A 21 9.97 27.90 -1.39
C GLN A 21 9.03 26.79 -1.88
N THR A 22 8.08 27.14 -2.74
CA THR A 22 7.20 26.15 -3.39
C THR A 22 7.82 25.63 -4.68
N ALA A 23 7.37 24.46 -5.15
CA ALA A 23 7.84 23.91 -6.43
C ALA A 23 7.67 24.90 -7.61
N ASP A 24 6.58 25.68 -7.59
CA ASP A 24 6.30 26.71 -8.61
C ASP A 24 7.29 27.88 -8.57
N MET A 25 7.83 28.21 -7.39
CA MET A 25 8.87 29.23 -7.24
C MET A 25 10.22 28.77 -7.79
N LEU A 26 10.51 27.46 -7.69
CA LEU A 26 11.80 26.88 -8.08
C LEU A 26 11.90 26.61 -9.60
N GLN A 27 10.78 26.56 -10.33
CA GLN A 27 10.71 26.34 -11.79
C GLN A 27 11.59 25.18 -12.29
N LEU A 28 11.70 24.12 -11.49
CA LEU A 28 12.55 22.98 -11.81
C LEU A 28 11.97 22.18 -12.99
N PRO A 29 12.82 21.62 -13.87
CA PRO A 29 12.38 20.73 -14.94
C PRO A 29 11.97 19.38 -14.35
N VAL A 30 10.72 19.29 -13.86
CA VAL A 30 10.14 18.06 -13.32
C VAL A 30 9.26 17.37 -14.36
N PRO A 31 9.26 16.03 -14.44
CA PRO A 31 8.38 15.31 -15.35
C PRO A 31 6.92 15.46 -14.94
N LYS A 32 6.01 15.42 -15.92
CA LYS A 32 4.57 15.42 -15.66
C LYS A 32 4.15 14.06 -15.10
N ALA A 33 3.58 14.06 -13.90
CA ALA A 33 3.00 12.86 -13.30
C ALA A 33 1.71 12.46 -14.01
N ASN A 34 1.59 11.18 -14.37
CA ASN A 34 0.37 10.58 -14.90
C ASN A 34 -0.19 9.60 -13.87
N TYR A 35 -1.42 9.83 -13.42
CA TYR A 35 -2.07 9.03 -12.38
C TYR A 35 -3.12 8.10 -12.99
N HIS A 36 -3.03 6.83 -12.66
CA HIS A 36 -3.96 5.79 -13.12
C HIS A 36 -4.57 5.09 -11.91
N ASN A 37 -5.89 5.20 -11.75
CA ASN A 37 -6.61 4.53 -10.67
C ASN A 37 -7.26 3.25 -11.19
N ILE A 38 -6.94 2.12 -10.57
CA ILE A 38 -7.48 0.82 -10.95
C ILE A 38 -8.54 0.40 -9.93
N ALA A 39 -9.79 0.32 -10.38
CA ALA A 39 -10.91 -0.13 -9.56
C ALA A 39 -11.20 -1.62 -9.86
N LEU A 40 -11.02 -2.46 -8.85
CA LEU A 40 -11.32 -3.89 -8.92
C LEU A 40 -12.66 -4.18 -8.27
N LYS A 41 -13.40 -5.13 -8.82
CA LYS A 41 -14.65 -5.61 -8.21
C LYS A 41 -14.32 -6.64 -7.13
N PRO A 42 -14.98 -6.59 -5.96
CA PRO A 42 -14.79 -7.60 -4.94
C PRO A 42 -15.36 -8.95 -5.40
N SER A 43 -14.72 -10.04 -4.99
CA SER A 43 -15.25 -11.39 -5.16
C SER A 43 -16.51 -11.61 -4.30
N GLU A 44 -17.31 -12.64 -4.60
CA GLU A 44 -18.47 -12.98 -3.75
C GLU A 44 -18.06 -13.29 -2.32
N GLN A 45 -16.95 -14.01 -2.12
CA GLN A 45 -16.38 -14.27 -0.79
C GLN A 45 -16.03 -12.98 -0.04
N GLN A 46 -15.42 -12.01 -0.73
CA GLN A 46 -15.12 -10.71 -0.12
C GLN A 46 -16.39 -9.94 0.25
N LYS A 47 -17.45 -10.01 -0.57
CA LYS A 47 -18.74 -9.36 -0.24
C LYS A 47 -19.36 -9.95 1.02
N GLU A 48 -19.34 -11.27 1.16
CA GLU A 48 -19.83 -11.96 2.36
C GLU A 48 -19.02 -11.57 3.60
N MET A 49 -17.68 -11.56 3.49
CA MET A 49 -16.81 -11.13 4.59
C MET A 49 -17.04 -9.66 4.97
N VAL A 50 -17.25 -8.76 4.01
CA VAL A 50 -17.59 -7.35 4.28
C VAL A 50 -18.95 -7.23 4.98
N ALA A 51 -19.95 -8.02 4.58
CA ALA A 51 -21.25 -8.04 5.25
C ALA A 51 -21.11 -8.46 6.72
N SER A 52 -20.28 -9.47 7.00
CA SER A 52 -20.00 -9.91 8.38
C SER A 52 -19.35 -8.80 9.24
N LEU A 53 -18.50 -7.96 8.65
CA LEU A 53 -17.89 -6.81 9.33
C LEU A 53 -18.95 -5.73 9.65
N ALA A 54 -19.94 -5.55 8.79
CA ALA A 54 -21.05 -4.63 9.05
C ALA A 54 -21.88 -5.09 10.25
N GLU A 55 -22.21 -6.39 10.33
CA GLU A 55 -22.91 -6.97 11.48
C GLU A 55 -22.10 -6.80 12.79
N ARG A 56 -20.78 -7.03 12.74
CA ARG A 56 -19.89 -6.77 13.89
C ARG A 56 -19.94 -5.30 14.31
N ALA A 57 -19.91 -4.37 13.37
CA ALA A 57 -19.97 -2.94 13.64
C ALA A 57 -21.30 -2.53 14.29
N GLU A 58 -22.42 -3.10 13.84
CA GLU A 58 -23.73 -2.87 14.46
C GLU A 58 -23.80 -3.40 15.89
N ARG A 59 -23.27 -4.59 16.15
CA ARG A 59 -23.21 -5.16 17.51
C ARG A 59 -22.38 -4.28 18.45
N VAL A 60 -21.22 -3.80 18.01
CA VAL A 60 -20.38 -2.87 18.78
C VAL A 60 -21.12 -1.56 19.03
N ARG A 61 -21.77 -1.00 18.01
CA ARG A 61 -22.55 0.25 18.12
C ARG A 61 -23.70 0.12 19.12
N ASN A 62 -24.36 -1.04 19.14
CA ASN A 62 -25.46 -1.36 20.05
C ASN A 62 -24.97 -1.84 21.43
N LYS A 63 -23.66 -1.80 21.71
CA LYS A 63 -23.05 -2.26 22.97
C LYS A 63 -23.39 -3.71 23.32
N MET A 64 -23.59 -4.55 22.30
CA MET A 64 -23.86 -5.99 22.44
C MET A 64 -22.58 -6.82 22.61
N VAL A 65 -21.41 -6.19 22.56
CA VAL A 65 -20.09 -6.80 22.73
C VAL A 65 -19.22 -5.86 23.56
N ASP A 66 -18.40 -6.43 24.43
CA ASP A 66 -17.39 -5.68 25.18
C ASP A 66 -16.28 -5.16 24.24
N ALA A 67 -15.84 -3.93 24.45
CA ALA A 67 -14.85 -3.27 23.59
C ALA A 67 -13.47 -3.95 23.61
N SER A 68 -13.15 -4.72 24.64
CA SER A 68 -11.92 -5.53 24.72
C SER A 68 -11.97 -6.78 23.83
N VAL A 69 -13.17 -7.23 23.45
CA VAL A 69 -13.38 -8.40 22.58
C VAL A 69 -13.50 -7.96 21.13
N ASP A 70 -14.33 -6.95 20.85
CA ASP A 70 -14.47 -6.39 19.51
C ASP A 70 -14.78 -4.89 19.58
N ASN A 71 -14.20 -4.13 18.67
CA ASN A 71 -14.38 -2.67 18.62
C ASN A 71 -14.17 -2.13 17.21
N MET A 72 -14.54 -0.87 17.00
CA MET A 72 -14.45 -0.24 15.68
C MET A 72 -13.01 -0.15 15.13
N LEU A 73 -11.98 -0.11 15.98
CA LEU A 73 -10.59 -0.09 15.51
C LEU A 73 -10.20 -1.45 14.95
N LEU A 74 -10.56 -2.53 15.64
CA LEU A 74 -10.32 -3.91 15.18
C LEU A 74 -11.07 -4.17 13.86
N ILE A 75 -12.36 -3.85 13.81
CA ILE A 75 -13.21 -4.04 12.61
C ILE A 75 -12.67 -3.25 11.42
N THR A 76 -12.23 -2.00 11.64
CA THR A 76 -11.66 -1.18 10.57
C THR A 76 -10.33 -1.76 10.09
N ASN A 77 -9.50 -2.28 10.99
CA ASN A 77 -8.24 -2.94 10.62
C ASN A 77 -8.51 -4.22 9.80
N ASP A 78 -9.46 -5.04 10.23
CA ASP A 78 -9.89 -6.24 9.52
C ASP A 78 -10.44 -5.89 8.12
N GLY A 79 -11.23 -4.83 8.01
CA GLY A 79 -11.71 -4.32 6.73
C GLY A 79 -10.57 -3.87 5.81
N ARG A 80 -9.53 -3.21 6.34
CA ARG A 80 -8.34 -2.83 5.56
C ARG A 80 -7.55 -4.05 5.08
N LYS A 81 -7.38 -5.07 5.93
CA LYS A 81 -6.73 -6.34 5.57
C LYS A 81 -7.51 -7.03 4.45
N LEU A 82 -8.81 -7.23 4.63
CA LEU A 82 -9.70 -7.86 3.66
C LEU A 82 -9.71 -7.13 2.31
N ALA A 83 -9.71 -5.80 2.34
CA ALA A 83 -9.68 -4.96 1.14
C ALA A 83 -8.33 -5.02 0.39
N LEU A 84 -7.26 -5.49 1.04
CA LEU A 84 -5.96 -5.72 0.42
C LEU A 84 -5.88 -7.18 -0.09
N ASP A 85 -6.02 -8.14 0.82
CA ASP A 85 -6.04 -9.58 0.54
C ASP A 85 -6.72 -10.35 1.69
N GLN A 86 -7.64 -11.25 1.36
CA GLN A 86 -8.37 -12.05 2.35
C GLN A 86 -7.47 -12.98 3.17
N ARG A 87 -6.33 -13.40 2.62
CA ARG A 87 -5.34 -14.26 3.29
C ARG A 87 -4.68 -13.58 4.50
N LEU A 88 -4.75 -12.25 4.59
CA LEU A 88 -4.32 -11.49 5.78
C LEU A 88 -5.25 -11.66 6.98
N MET A 89 -6.49 -12.09 6.76
CA MET A 89 -7.42 -12.45 7.81
C MET A 89 -7.30 -13.93 8.16
N ASN A 90 -7.16 -14.78 7.14
CA ASN A 90 -6.99 -16.21 7.30
C ASN A 90 -6.18 -16.79 6.14
N GLU A 91 -4.97 -17.28 6.44
CA GLU A 91 -4.02 -17.80 5.44
C GLU A 91 -4.54 -19.03 4.68
N LEU A 92 -5.53 -19.74 5.22
CA LEU A 92 -6.15 -20.91 4.60
C LEU A 92 -7.15 -20.54 3.49
N LEU A 93 -7.50 -19.27 3.35
CA LEU A 93 -8.38 -18.82 2.28
C LEU A 93 -7.65 -18.87 0.93
N PRO A 94 -8.35 -19.19 -0.17
CA PRO A 94 -7.76 -19.20 -1.49
C PRO A 94 -7.34 -17.78 -1.91
N ASP A 95 -6.39 -17.72 -2.84
CA ASP A 95 -6.11 -16.48 -3.56
C ASP A 95 -7.34 -16.06 -4.38
N SER A 96 -7.51 -14.77 -4.58
CA SER A 96 -8.63 -14.20 -5.34
C SER A 96 -8.15 -13.80 -6.72
N ASP A 97 -8.79 -14.35 -7.76
CA ASP A 97 -8.53 -13.95 -9.15
C ASP A 97 -8.73 -12.44 -9.40
N THR A 98 -9.59 -11.79 -8.60
CA THR A 98 -9.86 -10.35 -8.64
C THR A 98 -9.06 -9.55 -7.60
N GLY A 99 -8.03 -10.14 -7.00
CA GLY A 99 -7.24 -9.55 -5.93
C GLY A 99 -6.37 -8.38 -6.38
N LYS A 100 -6.11 -7.44 -5.46
CA LYS A 100 -5.23 -6.28 -5.74
C LYS A 100 -3.78 -6.71 -6.00
N ALA A 101 -3.28 -7.72 -5.30
CA ALA A 101 -1.94 -8.23 -5.51
C ALA A 101 -1.75 -8.81 -6.92
N VAL A 102 -2.74 -9.57 -7.41
CA VAL A 102 -2.76 -10.10 -8.79
C VAL A 102 -2.74 -8.97 -9.81
N ALA A 103 -3.67 -8.01 -9.68
CA ALA A 103 -3.75 -6.89 -10.61
C ALA A 103 -2.48 -6.01 -10.57
N CYS A 104 -1.89 -5.81 -9.39
CA CYS A 104 -0.63 -5.08 -9.24
C CYS A 104 0.51 -5.81 -9.95
N ALA A 105 0.68 -7.11 -9.71
CA ALA A 105 1.70 -7.92 -10.37
C ALA A 105 1.53 -7.93 -11.90
N GLU A 106 0.30 -7.99 -12.42
CA GLU A 106 0.03 -7.88 -13.85
C GLU A 106 0.51 -6.54 -14.43
N ASN A 107 0.10 -5.42 -13.81
CA ASN A 107 0.51 -4.10 -14.30
C ASN A 107 2.02 -3.89 -14.25
N VAL A 108 2.66 -4.33 -13.17
CA VAL A 108 4.12 -4.24 -13.01
C VAL A 108 4.82 -5.05 -14.09
N TYR A 109 4.34 -6.28 -14.37
CA TYR A 109 4.88 -7.12 -15.42
C TYR A 109 4.69 -6.50 -16.82
N GLU A 110 3.50 -6.00 -17.14
CA GLU A 110 3.23 -5.34 -18.42
C GLU A 110 4.15 -4.13 -18.65
N ILE A 111 4.36 -3.31 -17.61
CA ILE A 111 5.28 -2.17 -17.69
C ILE A 111 6.72 -2.65 -17.84
N TRP A 112 7.13 -3.68 -17.07
CA TRP A 112 8.48 -4.24 -17.13
C TRP A 112 8.78 -4.77 -18.53
N GLU A 113 7.91 -5.59 -19.11
CA GLU A 113 8.12 -6.15 -20.44
C GLU A 113 8.14 -5.04 -21.51
N ARG A 114 7.23 -4.06 -21.42
CA ARG A 114 7.20 -2.91 -22.35
C ARG A 114 8.45 -2.03 -22.26
N THR A 115 9.08 -1.94 -21.09
CA THR A 115 10.23 -1.04 -20.82
C THR A 115 11.54 -1.78 -20.65
N LYS A 116 11.59 -3.07 -21.02
CA LYS A 116 12.73 -3.97 -20.86
C LYS A 116 14.01 -3.45 -21.51
N GLU A 117 13.91 -2.89 -22.72
CA GLU A 117 15.05 -2.29 -23.43
C GLU A 117 15.61 -1.07 -22.70
N ALA A 118 14.73 -0.27 -22.09
CA ALA A 118 15.10 0.92 -21.34
C ALA A 118 15.54 0.61 -19.90
N ARG A 119 15.39 -0.64 -19.44
CA ARG A 119 15.67 -1.09 -18.06
C ARG A 119 15.07 -0.17 -17.00
N SER A 120 13.79 0.20 -17.18
CA SER A 120 13.13 1.16 -16.29
C SER A 120 12.91 0.60 -14.88
N THR A 121 13.12 1.43 -13.87
CA THR A 121 12.85 1.10 -12.47
C THR A 121 11.39 1.32 -12.11
N GLN A 122 10.80 0.38 -11.37
CA GLN A 122 9.47 0.51 -10.79
C GLN A 122 9.56 0.42 -9.27
N MET A 123 8.73 1.20 -8.57
CA MET A 123 8.62 1.16 -7.11
C MET A 123 7.20 0.77 -6.72
N VAL A 124 7.07 -0.27 -5.90
CA VAL A 124 5.79 -0.75 -5.37
C VAL A 124 5.75 -0.48 -3.87
N PHE A 125 4.70 0.21 -3.42
CA PHE A 125 4.46 0.51 -2.01
C PHE A 125 3.25 -0.28 -1.50
N CYS A 126 3.37 -0.87 -0.31
CA CYS A 126 2.28 -1.55 0.37
C CYS A 126 2.32 -1.20 1.86
N ASP A 127 1.25 -0.63 2.40
CA ASP A 127 1.25 -0.14 3.79
C ASP A 127 1.05 -1.25 4.83
N LEU A 128 0.49 -2.38 4.41
CA LEU A 128 0.14 -3.50 5.28
C LEU A 128 0.93 -4.74 4.84
N SER A 129 1.03 -5.73 5.73
CA SER A 129 1.64 -7.01 5.42
C SER A 129 3.15 -6.91 5.11
N THR A 130 3.89 -6.15 5.90
CA THR A 130 5.36 -6.10 5.77
C THR A 130 5.97 -7.49 6.06
N PRO A 131 6.98 -7.93 5.29
CA PRO A 131 7.60 -9.23 5.51
C PRO A 131 8.35 -9.25 6.84
N HIS A 132 8.02 -10.21 7.71
CA HIS A 132 8.65 -10.39 9.03
C HIS A 132 9.59 -11.59 9.12
N GLY A 133 9.69 -12.40 8.06
CA GLY A 133 10.54 -13.61 8.04
C GLY A 133 10.03 -14.74 8.93
N ASP A 134 8.78 -14.69 9.39
CA ASP A 134 8.15 -15.69 10.24
C ASP A 134 7.36 -16.76 9.46
N GLY A 135 7.49 -16.76 8.12
CA GLY A 135 6.84 -17.72 7.23
C GLY A 135 5.34 -17.48 7.02
N LYS A 136 4.77 -16.43 7.62
CA LYS A 136 3.37 -16.04 7.42
C LYS A 136 3.15 -15.42 6.05
N PHE A 137 1.91 -15.50 5.60
CA PHE A 137 1.50 -14.87 4.36
C PHE A 137 1.83 -13.37 4.39
N ASN A 138 2.49 -12.90 3.33
CA ASN A 138 2.63 -11.47 3.12
C ASN A 138 2.50 -11.05 1.65
N VAL A 139 1.97 -9.85 1.44
CA VAL A 139 1.63 -9.34 0.10
C VAL A 139 2.89 -9.04 -0.73
N TYR A 140 4.02 -8.72 -0.09
CA TYR A 140 5.26 -8.45 -0.80
C TYR A 140 5.79 -9.73 -1.47
N ASP A 141 5.87 -10.81 -0.71
CA ASP A 141 6.28 -12.12 -1.22
C ASP A 141 5.29 -12.64 -2.25
N ASP A 142 3.99 -12.45 -2.03
CA ASP A 142 2.97 -12.83 -2.99
C ASP A 142 3.09 -12.11 -4.34
N ILE A 143 3.35 -10.79 -4.33
CA ILE A 143 3.62 -10.03 -5.57
C ILE A 143 4.94 -10.50 -6.21
N ARG A 144 6.01 -10.68 -5.42
CA ARG A 144 7.30 -11.19 -5.93
C ARG A 144 7.12 -12.54 -6.62
N ASP A 145 6.49 -13.49 -5.96
CA ASP A 145 6.33 -14.85 -6.45
C ASP A 145 5.47 -14.88 -7.73
N LYS A 146 4.45 -14.01 -7.81
CA LYS A 146 3.65 -13.80 -9.03
C LYS A 146 4.46 -13.22 -10.18
N LEU A 147 5.34 -12.26 -9.92
CA LEU A 147 6.23 -11.68 -10.93
C LEU A 147 7.26 -12.71 -11.43
N ILE A 148 7.85 -13.49 -10.51
CA ILE A 148 8.77 -14.58 -10.86
C ILE A 148 8.06 -15.64 -11.70
N ALA A 149 6.84 -16.04 -11.32
CA ALA A 149 6.04 -16.99 -12.09
C ALA A 149 5.71 -16.49 -13.51
N LYS A 150 5.64 -15.16 -13.71
CA LYS A 150 5.48 -14.53 -15.03
C LYS A 150 6.80 -14.39 -15.81
N GLY A 151 7.94 -14.66 -15.19
CA GLY A 151 9.25 -14.65 -15.84
C GLY A 151 10.15 -13.45 -15.50
N VAL A 152 9.76 -12.61 -14.55
CA VAL A 152 10.67 -11.56 -14.03
C VAL A 152 11.77 -12.24 -13.22
N PRO A 153 13.07 -12.00 -13.52
CA PRO A 153 14.15 -12.60 -12.74
C PRO A 153 14.12 -12.14 -11.28
N ALA A 154 14.33 -13.06 -10.34
CA ALA A 154 14.25 -12.77 -8.91
C ALA A 154 15.29 -11.72 -8.48
N GLU A 155 16.44 -11.68 -9.14
CA GLU A 155 17.53 -10.72 -8.94
C GLU A 155 17.17 -9.28 -9.35
N GLU A 156 16.13 -9.10 -10.17
CA GLU A 156 15.62 -7.77 -10.55
C GLU A 156 14.60 -7.22 -9.55
N ILE A 157 14.23 -8.01 -8.54
CA ILE A 157 13.25 -7.63 -7.50
C ILE A 157 14.00 -7.42 -6.18
N ALA A 158 13.87 -6.23 -5.60
CA ALA A 158 14.53 -5.88 -4.35
C ALA A 158 13.56 -5.29 -3.32
N TYR A 159 13.87 -5.55 -2.04
CA TYR A 159 13.06 -5.14 -0.90
C TYR A 159 13.81 -4.07 -0.13
N ILE A 160 13.15 -2.95 0.16
CA ILE A 160 13.78 -1.92 1.01
C ILE A 160 14.05 -2.44 2.44
N HIS A 161 13.24 -3.39 2.92
CA HIS A 161 13.35 -4.01 4.24
C HIS A 161 14.61 -4.87 4.42
N SER A 162 15.29 -5.29 3.35
CA SER A 162 16.56 -6.01 3.47
C SER A 162 17.76 -5.08 3.68
N ALA A 163 17.58 -3.76 3.48
CA ALA A 163 18.60 -2.74 3.64
C ALA A 163 18.41 -1.97 4.96
N ASN A 164 18.93 -2.51 6.06
CA ASN A 164 18.74 -1.96 7.41
C ASN A 164 19.72 -0.83 7.78
N THR A 165 20.78 -0.65 7.00
CA THR A 165 21.79 0.39 7.23
C THR A 165 21.82 1.39 6.08
N GLU A 166 22.25 2.62 6.35
CA GLU A 166 22.41 3.65 5.32
C GLU A 166 23.37 3.22 4.19
N VAL A 167 24.39 2.43 4.53
CA VAL A 167 25.32 1.84 3.54
C VAL A 167 24.57 0.88 2.61
N GLN A 168 23.80 -0.06 3.16
CA GLN A 168 23.01 -1.01 2.37
C GLN A 168 21.92 -0.32 1.53
N LYS A 169 21.28 0.73 2.05
CA LYS A 169 20.31 1.52 1.28
C LYS A 169 20.98 2.22 0.10
N LYS A 170 22.15 2.82 0.32
CA LYS A 170 22.92 3.48 -0.74
C LYS A 170 23.35 2.49 -1.83
N GLU A 171 23.78 1.29 -1.44
CA GLU A 171 24.09 0.21 -2.39
C GLU A 171 22.85 -0.22 -3.18
N LEU A 172 21.70 -0.35 -2.51
CA LEU A 172 20.44 -0.68 -3.16
C LEU A 172 20.02 0.40 -4.18
N PHE A 173 20.10 1.67 -3.80
CA PHE A 173 19.79 2.79 -4.70
C PHE A 173 20.81 2.97 -5.82
N GLY A 174 22.03 2.44 -5.68
CA GLY A 174 23.02 2.44 -6.75
C GLY A 174 22.79 1.37 -7.83
N LYS A 175 21.86 0.42 -7.60
CA LYS A 175 21.50 -0.62 -8.58
C LYS A 175 20.40 -0.18 -9.55
N VAL A 176 19.78 0.98 -9.31
CA VAL A 176 18.67 1.54 -10.09
C VAL A 176 19.09 2.76 -10.90
#